data_AF-A0A660R0G0-F1
#
_entry.id   AF-A0A660R0G0-F1
#
_cell.length_a   1.000
_cell.length_b   1.000
_cell.length_c   1.000
_cell.angle_alpha   90.00
_cell.angle_beta   90.00
_cell.angle_gamma   90.00
#
_symmetry.space_group_name_H-M   'P 1'
#
loop_
_entity.id
_entity.type
_entity.pdbx_description
1 polymer ?
#
loop_
_entity_poly.entity_id
_entity_poly.type
_entity_poly.pdbx_seq_one_letter_code
_entity_poly.pdbx_strand_id
1 'polypeptide(L)'
;MKNEKLITLIICAATGLCVADTTNTVSKARKPKQVFTFDFDLPGWKIAHVDQSGDFTLIEWTNNESVTNWTELVSGGILFIDTTKVHAQRYANFYVEGIMPGSIDFKVNCLVDTPDNVVIEWSHKGSGKWPAQREITHISRGKDAIYRLAYTVKETSFDKEKYDLWLRSIRDAKLVDEK
;
A
#
# COMPACT_ATOMS: atom_id res chain seq x y z
N MET A 1 19.46 -9.56 -24.06
CA MET A 1 18.28 -9.99 -23.28
C MET A 1 18.45 -9.49 -21.86
N LYS A 2 17.70 -8.47 -21.46
CA LYS A 2 17.77 -7.91 -20.10
C LYS A 2 17.05 -8.87 -19.16
N ASN A 3 17.74 -9.33 -18.12
CA ASN A 3 17.15 -10.05 -17.00
C ASN A 3 16.28 -9.08 -16.20
N GLU A 4 14.98 -9.02 -16.50
CA GLU A 4 13.99 -8.36 -15.66
C GLU A 4 13.77 -9.23 -14.43
N LYS A 5 14.29 -8.77 -13.28
CA LYS A 5 14.07 -9.42 -11.99
C LYS A 5 12.64 -9.13 -11.55
N LEU A 6 11.72 -10.04 -11.87
CA LEU A 6 10.36 -10.00 -11.34
C LEU A 6 10.39 -10.21 -9.83
N ILE A 7 10.27 -9.14 -9.05
CA ILE A 7 10.18 -9.24 -7.58
C ILE A 7 8.72 -9.53 -7.23
N THR A 8 8.48 -10.77 -6.80
CA THR A 8 7.19 -11.15 -6.20
C THR A 8 7.21 -10.67 -4.76
N LEU A 9 6.54 -9.55 -4.45
CA LEU A 9 6.29 -9.17 -3.06
C LEU A 9 5.20 -10.10 -2.52
N ILE A 10 5.63 -11.20 -1.91
CA ILE A 10 4.71 -12.08 -1.20
C ILE A 10 4.35 -11.36 0.11
N ILE A 11 3.13 -10.83 0.19
CA ILE A 11 2.51 -10.49 1.48
C ILE A 11 2.14 -11.82 2.16
N CYS A 12 3.18 -12.58 2.51
CA CYS A 12 3.03 -13.85 3.19
C CYS A 12 2.91 -13.51 4.67
N ALA A 13 1.70 -13.64 5.21
CA ALA A 13 1.53 -13.86 6.64
C ALA A 13 2.09 -15.24 6.99
N ALA A 14 3.43 -15.36 7.02
CA ALA A 14 4.24 -16.35 7.73
C ALA A 14 5.65 -16.44 7.09
N THR A 15 6.61 -15.69 7.63
CA THR A 15 7.88 -16.35 7.98
C THR A 15 7.89 -16.44 9.49
N GLY A 16 7.79 -17.67 9.99
CA GLY A 16 7.95 -17.93 11.42
C GLY A 16 9.37 -17.57 11.83
N LEU A 17 9.54 -16.37 12.37
CA LEU A 17 10.61 -16.01 13.30
C LEU A 17 10.25 -14.69 13.99
N CYS A 18 9.15 -14.66 14.74
CA CYS A 18 9.00 -13.66 15.80
C CYS A 18 9.55 -14.27 17.08
N VAL A 19 10.67 -13.73 17.55
CA VAL A 19 11.11 -13.84 18.93
C VAL A 19 9.91 -13.44 19.80
N ALA A 20 9.44 -14.38 20.61
CA ALA A 20 8.32 -14.18 21.51
C ALA A 20 8.74 -13.33 22.71
N ASP A 21 8.07 -12.20 22.88
CA ASP A 21 7.77 -11.54 24.16
C ASP A 21 6.72 -10.47 23.83
N THR A 22 5.53 -10.35 24.41
CA THR A 22 4.86 -10.97 25.58
C THR A 22 3.36 -10.84 25.33
N THR A 23 2.59 -11.86 25.71
CA THR A 23 1.17 -11.77 26.12
C THR A 23 0.23 -10.89 25.27
N ASN A 24 -0.31 -11.44 24.18
CA ASN A 24 -1.72 -11.29 23.82
C ASN A 24 -2.08 -12.26 22.70
N THR A 25 -3.25 -12.86 22.80
CA THR A 25 -3.85 -13.79 21.84
C THR A 25 -3.69 -13.27 20.41
N VAL A 26 -2.74 -13.83 19.66
CA VAL A 26 -2.63 -13.62 18.22
C VAL A 26 -3.90 -14.23 17.62
N SER A 27 -4.89 -13.41 17.30
CA SER A 27 -6.01 -13.83 16.47
C SER A 27 -5.42 -14.52 15.25
N LYS A 28 -5.87 -15.73 14.90
CA LYS A 28 -5.39 -16.43 13.70
C LYS A 28 -5.56 -15.49 12.50
N ALA A 29 -4.46 -14.88 12.05
CA ALA A 29 -4.48 -13.94 10.94
C ALA A 29 -5.08 -14.66 9.72
N ARG A 30 -6.05 -14.02 9.08
CA ARG A 30 -6.65 -14.55 7.86
C ARG A 30 -5.60 -14.48 6.75
N LYS A 31 -5.41 -15.58 6.03
CA LYS A 31 -4.47 -15.64 4.91
C LYS A 31 -5.15 -15.10 3.65
N PRO A 32 -4.52 -14.18 2.91
CA PRO A 32 -5.04 -13.74 1.63
C PRO A 32 -5.00 -14.89 0.60
N LYS A 33 -5.87 -14.83 -0.41
CA LYS A 33 -5.77 -15.74 -1.57
C LYS A 33 -4.88 -15.21 -2.67
N GLN A 34 -4.55 -13.91 -2.62
CA GLN A 34 -3.82 -13.22 -3.67
C GLN A 34 -2.82 -12.23 -3.09
N VAL A 35 -1.82 -11.85 -3.88
CA VAL A 35 -0.82 -10.85 -3.53
C VAL A 35 -0.53 -9.95 -4.73
N PHE A 36 -0.06 -8.72 -4.48
CA PHE A 36 0.43 -7.86 -5.55
C PHE A 36 1.83 -8.31 -6.00
N THR A 37 2.04 -8.34 -7.31
CA THR A 37 3.35 -8.40 -7.94
C THR A 37 3.60 -7.10 -8.69
N PHE A 38 4.77 -6.49 -8.51
CA PHE A 38 5.16 -5.27 -9.21
C PHE A 38 6.67 -5.26 -9.43
N ASP A 39 7.11 -4.67 -10.54
CA ASP A 39 8.53 -4.57 -10.90
C ASP A 39 9.14 -3.33 -10.27
N PHE A 40 9.52 -3.44 -8.99
CA PHE A 40 10.38 -2.44 -8.36
C PHE A 40 11.40 -3.10 -7.43
N ASP A 41 12.66 -2.70 -7.58
CA ASP A 41 13.75 -3.16 -6.72
C ASP A 41 13.59 -2.49 -5.34
N LEU A 42 13.26 -3.30 -4.33
CA LEU A 42 13.25 -2.93 -2.92
C LEU A 42 14.58 -3.17 -2.14
N PRO A 43 15.81 -3.21 -2.71
CA PRO A 43 17.03 -3.36 -1.92
C PRO A 43 17.15 -2.19 -0.96
N GLY A 44 17.36 -2.52 0.32
CA GLY A 44 17.42 -1.53 1.39
C GLY A 44 16.07 -1.18 2.02
N TRP A 45 14.95 -1.54 1.38
CA TRP A 45 13.64 -1.41 2.01
C TRP A 45 13.44 -2.51 3.04
N LYS A 46 12.93 -2.14 4.21
CA LYS A 46 12.69 -3.04 5.34
C LYS A 46 11.30 -2.81 5.88
N ILE A 47 10.68 -3.87 6.40
CA ILE A 47 9.43 -3.75 7.15
C ILE A 47 9.69 -2.84 8.35
N ALA A 48 9.00 -1.72 8.40
CA ALA A 48 9.10 -0.74 9.49
C ALA A 48 7.89 -0.82 10.42
N HIS A 49 6.75 -1.28 9.92
CA HIS A 49 5.52 -1.42 10.69
C HIS A 49 4.61 -2.51 10.11
N VAL A 50 3.90 -3.19 11.00
CA VAL A 50 2.86 -4.16 10.69
C VAL A 50 1.70 -3.91 11.65
N ASP A 51 0.51 -3.71 11.11
CA ASP A 51 -0.74 -3.69 11.87
C ASP A 51 -1.66 -4.78 11.35
N GLN A 52 -2.19 -5.60 12.26
CA GLN A 52 -3.07 -6.72 11.95
C GLN A 52 -4.20 -6.75 12.97
N SER A 53 -5.42 -6.59 12.48
CA SER A 53 -6.62 -6.64 13.32
C SER A 53 -7.77 -7.30 12.57
N GLY A 54 -8.18 -8.50 13.02
CA GLY A 54 -9.36 -9.21 12.48
C GLY A 54 -9.38 -9.29 10.94
N ASP A 55 -10.11 -8.37 10.32
CA ASP A 55 -10.32 -8.25 8.87
C ASP A 55 -9.35 -7.29 8.15
N PHE A 56 -8.35 -6.74 8.83
CA PHE A 56 -7.40 -5.79 8.26
C PHE A 56 -5.96 -6.22 8.48
N THR A 57 -5.13 -5.97 7.46
CA THR A 57 -3.68 -6.08 7.53
C THR A 57 -3.06 -4.89 6.81
N LEU A 58 -2.11 -4.23 7.45
CA LEU A 58 -1.24 -3.20 6.89
C LEU A 58 0.20 -3.61 7.12
N ILE A 59 1.02 -3.50 6.08
CA ILE A 59 2.47 -3.63 6.16
C ILE A 59 3.09 -2.40 5.52
N GLU A 60 4.06 -1.83 6.19
CA GLU A 60 4.77 -0.64 5.72
C GLU A 60 6.26 -0.93 5.64
N TRP A 61 6.86 -0.53 4.52
CA TRP A 61 8.28 -0.61 4.27
C TRP A 61 8.87 0.79 4.15
N THR A 62 10.06 0.98 4.70
CA THR A 62 10.84 2.22 4.59
C THR A 62 12.24 1.91 4.06
N ASN A 63 12.89 2.89 3.45
CA ASN A 63 14.26 2.76 2.95
C ASN A 63 15.30 3.05 4.05
N ASN A 64 15.51 2.11 4.97
CA ASN A 64 16.42 2.23 6.12
C ASN A 64 16.08 3.36 7.13
N GLU A 65 14.87 3.91 7.08
CA GLU A 65 14.34 4.89 8.03
C GLU A 65 13.39 4.24 9.03
N SER A 66 13.03 4.91 10.12
CA SER A 66 11.93 4.46 10.99
C SER A 66 10.57 4.86 10.41
N VAL A 67 9.51 4.16 10.79
CA VAL A 67 8.12 4.54 10.43
C VAL A 67 7.69 5.91 11.01
N THR A 68 8.41 6.44 11.98
CA THR A 68 8.16 7.77 12.54
C THR A 68 8.98 8.88 11.87
N ASN A 69 9.99 8.54 11.08
CA ASN A 69 10.93 9.49 10.48
C ASN A 69 11.23 9.20 9.00
N TRP A 70 10.31 8.54 8.29
CA TRP A 70 10.48 8.23 6.88
C TRP A 70 10.42 9.48 6.00
N THR A 71 11.06 9.41 4.84
CA THR A 71 10.90 10.34 3.72
C THR A 71 10.15 9.71 2.56
N GLU A 72 10.28 8.39 2.43
CA GLU A 72 9.55 7.54 1.49
C GLU A 72 8.95 6.32 2.22
N LEU A 73 7.76 5.91 1.79
CA LEU A 73 7.02 4.80 2.35
C LEU A 73 6.41 3.96 1.23
N VAL A 74 6.54 2.64 1.31
CA VAL A 74 5.73 1.72 0.52
C VAL A 74 4.79 1.04 1.50
N SER A 75 3.51 0.94 1.16
CA SER A 75 2.53 0.30 2.04
C SER A 75 1.64 -0.67 1.29
N GLY A 76 1.38 -1.82 1.90
CA GLY A 76 0.50 -2.87 1.42
C GLY A 76 -0.62 -3.08 2.41
N GLY A 77 -1.86 -2.99 1.94
CA GLY A 77 -3.06 -3.14 2.76
C GLY A 77 -3.95 -4.26 2.23
N ILE A 78 -4.57 -5.00 3.15
CA ILE A 78 -5.57 -6.02 2.85
C ILE A 78 -6.77 -5.78 3.77
N LEU A 79 -7.93 -5.56 3.17
CA LEU A 79 -9.21 -5.51 3.87
C LEU A 79 -10.03 -6.74 3.48
N PHE A 80 -10.10 -7.72 4.36
CA PHE A 80 -10.91 -8.91 4.22
C PHE A 80 -12.39 -8.53 4.30
N ILE A 81 -13.10 -8.72 3.19
CA ILE A 81 -14.51 -8.35 3.08
C ILE A 81 -15.19 -9.22 2.02
N ASP A 82 -16.51 -9.26 2.04
CA ASP A 82 -17.31 -9.89 1.01
C ASP A 82 -17.20 -9.11 -0.32
N THR A 83 -16.25 -9.52 -1.17
CA THR A 83 -15.97 -8.87 -2.47
C THR A 83 -17.03 -9.16 -3.53
N THR A 84 -18.10 -9.89 -3.20
CA THR A 84 -19.32 -9.94 -4.02
C THR A 84 -20.18 -8.70 -3.85
N LYS A 85 -19.98 -7.93 -2.77
CA LYS A 85 -20.76 -6.74 -2.41
C LYS A 85 -19.95 -5.44 -2.41
N VAL A 86 -18.61 -5.55 -2.30
CA VAL A 86 -17.72 -4.40 -2.21
C VAL A 86 -16.76 -4.38 -3.39
N HIS A 87 -16.84 -3.29 -4.14
CA HIS A 87 -16.02 -2.96 -5.30
C HIS A 87 -14.78 -2.14 -4.88
N ALA A 88 -13.70 -2.25 -5.63
CA ALA A 88 -12.49 -1.45 -5.45
C ALA A 88 -12.79 0.05 -5.50
N GLN A 89 -13.62 0.47 -6.45
CA GLN A 89 -14.05 1.87 -6.59
C GLN A 89 -14.75 2.40 -5.34
N ARG A 90 -15.65 1.61 -4.74
CA ARG A 90 -16.34 2.01 -3.52
C ARG A 90 -15.35 2.17 -2.36
N TYR A 91 -14.40 1.25 -2.23
CA TYR A 91 -13.35 1.36 -1.22
C TYR A 91 -12.44 2.57 -1.47
N ALA A 92 -12.08 2.85 -2.72
CA ALA A 92 -11.25 4.01 -3.08
C ALA A 92 -11.92 5.33 -2.70
N ASN A 93 -13.23 5.46 -2.89
CA ASN A 93 -13.97 6.65 -2.45
C ASN A 93 -13.91 6.82 -0.92
N PHE A 94 -14.19 5.75 -0.17
CA PHE A 94 -14.06 5.78 1.30
C PHE A 94 -12.65 6.10 1.77
N TYR A 95 -11.65 5.53 1.08
CA TYR A 95 -10.24 5.80 1.37
C TYR A 95 -9.93 7.28 1.19
N VAL A 96 -10.25 7.86 0.01
CA VAL A 96 -10.04 9.28 -0.30
C VAL A 96 -10.77 10.18 0.70
N GLU A 97 -12.02 9.88 1.03
CA GLU A 97 -12.78 10.62 2.05
C GLU A 97 -12.11 10.57 3.42
N GLY A 98 -11.56 9.42 3.81
CA GLY A 98 -10.89 9.23 5.10
C GLY A 98 -9.53 9.93 5.21
N ILE A 99 -8.81 10.07 4.09
CA ILE A 99 -7.50 10.74 4.07
C ILE A 99 -7.57 12.21 3.72
N MET A 100 -8.71 12.71 3.21
CA MET A 100 -8.90 14.12 2.89
C MET A 100 -8.71 14.91 4.17
N PRO A 101 -7.55 15.57 4.36
CA PRO A 101 -7.42 16.47 5.48
C PRO A 101 -8.45 17.56 5.21
N GLY A 102 -8.99 18.21 6.25
CA GLY A 102 -9.76 19.46 6.06
C GLY A 102 -8.92 20.62 5.48
N SER A 103 -7.92 20.32 4.65
CA SER A 103 -6.97 21.21 3.99
C SER A 103 -7.51 21.61 2.62
N ILE A 104 -7.46 22.91 2.36
CA ILE A 104 -7.87 23.52 1.09
C ILE A 104 -6.98 23.15 -0.10
N ASP A 105 -5.79 22.57 0.16
CA ASP A 105 -4.78 22.23 -0.85
C ASP A 105 -4.75 20.72 -1.19
N PHE A 106 -5.72 19.93 -0.73
CA PHE A 106 -5.80 18.51 -1.08
C PHE A 106 -6.19 18.34 -2.56
N LYS A 107 -5.38 17.59 -3.29
CA LYS A 107 -5.60 17.27 -4.70
C LYS A 107 -5.66 15.77 -4.87
N VAL A 108 -6.64 15.30 -5.63
CA VAL A 108 -6.77 13.90 -6.06
C VAL A 108 -6.88 13.89 -7.58
N ASN A 109 -6.16 12.97 -8.20
CA ASN A 109 -6.25 12.65 -9.60
C ASN A 109 -6.51 11.14 -9.75
N CYS A 110 -7.57 10.78 -10.47
CA CYS A 110 -7.87 9.38 -10.73
C CYS A 110 -7.29 8.98 -12.09
N LEU A 111 -6.35 8.04 -12.08
CA LEU A 111 -5.63 7.57 -13.27
C LEU A 111 -6.31 6.36 -13.91
N VAL A 112 -6.91 5.50 -13.08
CA VAL A 112 -7.72 4.36 -13.48
C VAL A 112 -8.93 4.31 -12.55
N ASP A 113 -10.13 4.22 -13.13
CA ASP A 113 -11.38 4.15 -12.37
C ASP A 113 -12.30 3.07 -12.94
N THR A 114 -12.25 1.88 -12.34
CA THR A 114 -13.14 0.77 -12.69
C THR A 114 -13.68 0.14 -11.41
N PRO A 115 -14.80 -0.61 -11.47
CA PRO A 115 -15.36 -1.27 -10.28
C PRO A 115 -14.35 -2.16 -9.55
N ASP A 116 -13.40 -2.77 -10.26
CA ASP A 116 -12.51 -3.79 -9.70
C ASP A 116 -11.05 -3.35 -9.60
N ASN A 117 -10.72 -2.20 -10.17
CA ASN A 117 -9.38 -1.65 -10.18
C ASN A 117 -9.41 -0.13 -10.20
N VAL A 118 -8.73 0.48 -9.24
CA VAL A 118 -8.60 1.94 -9.14
C VAL A 118 -7.14 2.30 -8.88
N VAL A 119 -6.64 3.28 -9.63
CA VAL A 119 -5.34 3.90 -9.38
C VAL A 119 -5.54 5.39 -9.19
N ILE A 120 -5.18 5.89 -8.02
CA ILE A 120 -5.27 7.31 -7.66
C ILE A 120 -3.90 7.87 -7.34
N GLU A 121 -3.72 9.14 -7.63
CA GLU A 121 -2.67 9.98 -7.10
C GLU A 121 -3.32 11.05 -6.21
N TRP A 122 -2.75 11.32 -5.05
CA TRP A 122 -3.17 12.45 -4.24
C TRP A 122 -2.00 13.18 -3.62
N SER A 123 -2.21 14.45 -3.25
CA SER A 123 -1.21 15.27 -2.56
C SER A 123 -1.85 16.32 -1.66
N HIS A 124 -1.12 16.76 -0.64
CA HIS A 124 -1.45 17.98 0.12
C HIS A 124 -0.19 18.68 0.60
N LYS A 125 -0.28 20.00 0.83
CA LYS A 125 0.85 20.83 1.33
C LYS A 125 1.11 20.71 2.84
N GLY A 126 0.64 19.63 3.44
CA GLY A 126 0.69 19.42 4.88
C GLY A 126 -0.46 20.09 5.63
N SER A 127 -0.54 19.76 6.91
CA SER A 127 -1.38 20.40 7.93
C SER A 127 -0.62 20.28 9.26
N GLY A 128 -1.04 21.00 10.31
CA GLY A 128 -0.34 20.93 11.61
C GLY A 128 -0.15 19.50 12.18
N LYS A 129 -0.93 18.52 11.71
CA LYS A 129 -0.83 17.11 12.08
C LYS A 129 -0.11 16.21 11.06
N TRP A 130 -0.05 16.61 9.79
CA TRP A 130 0.42 15.75 8.70
C TRP A 130 1.45 16.48 7.83
N PRO A 131 2.62 15.88 7.55
CA PRO A 131 3.61 16.50 6.69
C PRO A 131 3.09 16.67 5.26
N ALA A 132 3.65 17.64 4.52
CA ALA A 132 3.39 17.74 3.08
C ALA A 132 3.87 16.49 2.36
N GLN A 133 2.99 15.87 1.58
CA GLN A 133 3.27 14.59 0.94
C GLN A 133 2.36 14.37 -0.27
N ARG A 134 2.77 13.40 -1.08
CA ARG A 134 1.97 12.81 -2.14
C ARG A 134 2.02 11.31 -2.09
N GLU A 135 1.03 10.70 -2.72
CA GLU A 135 0.93 9.25 -2.78
C GLU A 135 0.32 8.77 -4.08
N ILE A 136 0.80 7.61 -4.51
CA ILE A 136 0.24 6.79 -5.57
C ILE A 136 -0.36 5.56 -4.91
N THR A 137 -1.63 5.29 -5.15
CA THR A 137 -2.34 4.14 -4.57
C THR A 137 -3.01 3.33 -5.67
N HIS A 138 -2.73 2.04 -5.71
CA HIS A 138 -3.43 1.03 -6.51
C HIS A 138 -4.33 0.20 -5.57
N ILE A 139 -5.63 0.22 -5.82
CA ILE A 139 -6.64 -0.56 -5.12
C ILE A 139 -7.24 -1.57 -6.09
N SER A 140 -7.18 -2.85 -5.75
CA SER A 140 -7.73 -3.93 -6.56
C SER A 140 -8.68 -4.81 -5.76
N ARG A 141 -9.78 -5.22 -6.38
CA ARG A 141 -10.69 -6.22 -5.81
C ARG A 141 -10.14 -7.61 -6.08
N GLY A 142 -9.84 -8.35 -5.01
CA GLY A 142 -9.49 -9.76 -5.10
C GLY A 142 -10.67 -10.70 -4.83
N LYS A 143 -10.34 -11.99 -4.76
CA LYS A 143 -11.28 -13.10 -4.53
C LYS A 143 -11.88 -13.11 -3.12
N ASP A 144 -11.21 -12.49 -2.15
CA ASP A 144 -11.53 -12.61 -0.72
C ASP A 144 -11.30 -11.32 0.10
N ALA A 145 -10.74 -10.30 -0.54
CA ALA A 145 -10.38 -9.03 0.08
C ALA A 145 -10.26 -7.91 -0.95
N ILE A 146 -10.27 -6.68 -0.47
CA ILE A 146 -9.75 -5.53 -1.22
C ILE A 146 -8.28 -5.38 -0.87
N TYR A 147 -7.44 -5.24 -1.91
CA TYR A 147 -6.00 -5.10 -1.79
C TYR A 147 -5.60 -3.67 -2.14
N ARG A 148 -4.69 -3.10 -1.36
CA ARG A 148 -4.09 -1.78 -1.59
C ARG A 148 -2.57 -1.92 -1.67
N LEU A 149 -1.98 -1.26 -2.65
CA LEU A 149 -0.54 -1.05 -2.74
C LEU A 149 -0.28 0.44 -2.98
N ALA A 150 0.63 1.02 -2.22
CA ALA A 150 0.92 2.44 -2.35
C ALA A 150 2.38 2.79 -2.17
N TYR A 151 2.75 3.92 -2.77
CA TYR A 151 4.01 4.60 -2.56
C TYR A 151 3.74 6.05 -2.16
N THR A 152 4.25 6.45 -0.99
CA THR A 152 4.10 7.78 -0.39
C THR A 152 5.46 8.44 -0.28
N VAL A 153 5.55 9.73 -0.61
CA VAL A 153 6.79 10.52 -0.46
C VAL A 153 6.48 11.88 0.13
N LYS A 154 7.29 12.32 1.09
CA LYS A 154 7.23 13.69 1.62
C LYS A 154 7.70 14.66 0.55
N GLU A 155 7.04 15.82 0.44
CA GLU A 155 7.37 16.82 -0.59
C GLU A 155 8.83 17.33 -0.48
N THR A 156 9.44 17.30 0.71
CA THR A 156 10.86 17.64 0.93
C THR A 156 11.85 16.67 0.26
N SER A 157 11.39 15.48 -0.09
CA SER A 157 12.19 14.39 -0.67
C SER A 157 11.65 13.96 -2.03
N PHE A 158 10.80 14.79 -2.64
CA PHE A 158 10.22 14.50 -3.94
C PHE A 158 11.27 14.59 -5.05
N ASP A 159 11.47 13.46 -5.72
CA ASP A 159 12.23 13.35 -6.96
C ASP A 159 11.27 12.88 -8.06
N LYS A 160 11.14 13.67 -9.14
CA LYS A 160 10.17 13.39 -10.20
C LYS A 160 10.49 12.10 -10.96
N GLU A 161 11.77 11.85 -11.28
CA GLU A 161 12.15 10.68 -12.07
C GLU A 161 11.89 9.40 -11.28
N LYS A 162 12.27 9.39 -10.00
CA LYS A 162 12.00 8.29 -9.07
C LYS A 162 10.50 8.10 -8.86
N TYR A 163 9.75 9.19 -8.72
CA TYR A 163 8.31 9.13 -8.57
C TYR A 163 7.61 8.56 -9.81
N ASP A 164 8.03 8.95 -11.02
CA ASP A 164 7.49 8.41 -12.28
C ASP A 164 7.81 6.90 -12.44
N LEU A 165 8.92 6.42 -11.89
CA LEU A 165 9.24 4.99 -11.82
C LEU A 165 8.28 4.25 -10.89
N TRP A 166 8.04 4.81 -9.69
CA TRP A 166 7.05 4.27 -8.76
C TRP A 166 5.64 4.29 -9.34
N LEU A 167 5.26 5.37 -10.02
CA LEU A 167 3.96 5.49 -10.67
C LEU A 167 3.69 4.34 -11.62
N ARG A 168 4.65 4.06 -12.51
CA ARG A 168 4.55 2.94 -13.45
C ARG A 168 4.46 1.62 -12.71
N SER A 169 5.32 1.40 -11.74
CA SER A 169 5.41 0.14 -11.00
C SER A 169 4.14 -0.16 -10.20
N ILE A 170 3.61 0.83 -9.49
CA ILE A 170 2.38 0.71 -8.69
C ILE A 170 1.18 0.56 -9.62
N ARG A 171 1.07 1.37 -10.68
CA ARG A 171 -0.05 1.28 -11.63
C ARG A 171 -0.08 -0.07 -12.35
N ASP A 172 1.07 -0.59 -12.76
CA ASP A 172 1.18 -1.82 -13.55
C ASP A 172 1.24 -3.08 -12.66
N ALA A 173 1.18 -2.91 -11.33
CA ALA A 173 1.11 -4.00 -10.36
C ALA A 173 -0.08 -4.91 -10.66
N LYS A 174 0.09 -6.21 -10.46
CA LYS A 174 -0.95 -7.22 -10.74
C LYS A 174 -1.26 -8.01 -9.49
N LEU A 175 -2.55 -8.25 -9.27
CA LEU A 175 -3.00 -9.17 -8.24
C LEU A 175 -2.94 -10.60 -8.79
N VAL A 176 -2.12 -11.45 -8.17
CA VAL A 176 -1.91 -12.85 -8.58
C VAL A 176 -2.29 -13.78 -7.45
N ASP A 177 -2.63 -15.04 -7.76
CA ASP A 177 -2.89 -16.04 -6.73
C ASP A 177 -1.64 -16.32 -5.90
N GLU A 178 -1.82 -16.40 -4.58
CA GLU A 178 -0.76 -16.85 -3.67
C GLU A 178 -0.49 -18.34 -3.95
N LYS A 179 0.79 -18.68 -4.17
CA LYS A 179 1.24 -20.05 -4.49
C LYS A 179 1.44 -20.89 -3.24
#